data_AF-A0A2V8HH31-F1
#
_entry.id   AF-A0A2V8HH31-F1
#
_cell.length_a   1.000
_cell.length_b   1.000
_cell.length_c   1.000
_cell.angle_alpha   90.00
_cell.angle_beta   90.00
_cell.angle_gamma   90.00
#
_symmetry.space_group_name_H-M   'P 1'
#
loop_
_entity.id
_entity.type
_entity.pdbx_description
1 polymer ?
#
loop_
_entity_poly.entity_id
_entity_poly.type
_entity_poly.pdbx_seq_one_letter_code
_entity_poly.pdbx_strand_id
1 'polypeptide(L)' 'MLDVRIRRLRASARLPEYQSDGAAGFDLAASEPLVVTPGEVALVPTGLVIAKC' A
#
# COMPACT_ATOMS: atom_id res chain seq x y z
N MET A 1 -4.70 20.50 2.87
CA MET A 1 -4.43 19.04 2.81
C MET A 1 -5.09 18.52 1.54
N LEU A 2 -4.41 17.69 0.76
CA LEU A 2 -4.95 17.19 -0.50
C LEU A 2 -5.59 15.82 -0.24
N ASP A 3 -6.88 15.68 -0.56
CA ASP A 3 -7.53 14.39 -0.42
C ASP A 3 -6.99 13.41 -1.47
N VAL A 4 -6.76 12.18 -1.05
CA VAL A 4 -6.29 11.09 -1.90
C VAL A 4 -7.34 10.00 -1.89
N ARG A 5 -7.80 9.59 -3.09
CA ARG A 5 -8.77 8.51 -3.22
C ARG A 5 -8.04 7.18 -3.29
N ILE A 6 -8.37 6.29 -2.35
CA ILE A 6 -7.82 4.93 -2.29
C ILE A 6 -8.96 3.93 -2.47
N ARG A 7 -8.83 3.04 -3.45
CA ARG A 7 -9.76 1.94 -3.67
C ARG A 7 -9.07 0.61 -3.43
N ARG A 8 -9.69 -0.24 -2.62
CA ARG A 8 -9.30 -1.65 -2.46
C ARG A 8 -9.73 -2.46 -3.69
N LEU A 9 -8.80 -3.19 -4.28
CA LEU A 9 -9.08 -4.18 -5.33
C LEU A 9 -9.36 -5.56 -4.75
N ARG A 10 -8.91 -5.83 -3.52
CA ARG A 10 -9.12 -7.07 -2.79
C ARG A 10 -9.60 -6.78 -1.38
N ALA A 11 -10.46 -7.63 -0.84
CA ALA A 11 -10.97 -7.47 0.53
C ALA A 11 -9.85 -7.59 1.59
N SER A 12 -8.81 -8.37 1.30
CA SER A 12 -7.63 -8.54 2.18
C SER A 12 -6.69 -7.33 2.20
N ALA A 13 -6.83 -6.38 1.27
CA ALA A 13 -5.95 -5.22 1.20
C ALA A 13 -6.20 -4.29 2.39
N ARG A 14 -5.14 -4.02 3.15
CA ARG A 14 -5.19 -3.07 4.28
C ARG A 14 -5.20 -1.64 3.75
N LEU A 15 -6.07 -0.80 4.30
CA LEU A 15 -5.99 0.63 4.02
C LEU A 15 -4.81 1.21 4.81
N PRO A 16 -4.01 2.08 4.19
CA PRO A 16 -2.90 2.71 4.86
C PRO A 16 -3.38 3.81 5.81
N GLU A 17 -2.63 4.00 6.90
CA GLU A 17 -2.89 5.00 7.92
C GLU A 17 -1.59 5.74 8.25
N TYR A 18 -1.70 7.00 8.65
CA TYR A 18 -0.58 7.75 9.20
C TYR A 18 -0.38 7.32 10.65
N GLN A 19 0.81 6.79 10.97
CA GLN A 19 1.11 6.22 12.30
C GLN A 19 1.56 7.27 13.32
N SER A 20 1.77 8.51 12.90
CA SER A 20 2.15 9.61 13.78
C SER A 20 1.70 10.97 13.23
N ASP A 21 1.58 11.93 14.14
CA ASP A 21 1.26 13.30 13.78
C ASP A 21 2.39 13.91 12.92
N GLY A 22 2.00 14.50 11.79
CA GLY A 22 2.94 15.13 10.86
C GLY A 22 3.73 14.17 9.97
N ALA A 23 3.38 12.87 9.96
CA ALA A 23 4.00 11.91 9.05
C ALA A 23 3.85 12.34 7.58
N ALA A 24 4.96 12.32 6.83
CA ALA A 24 4.99 12.72 5.42
C ALA A 24 4.36 11.67 4.48
N GLY A 25 4.23 10.42 4.94
CA GLY A 25 3.69 9.30 4.18
C GLY A 25 3.09 8.24 5.10
N PHE A 26 2.55 7.19 4.50
CA PHE A 26 1.92 6.07 5.18
C PHE A 26 2.50 4.74 4.66
N ASP A 27 2.35 3.69 5.47
CA ASP A 27 2.89 2.38 5.16
C ASP A 27 2.02 1.63 4.13
N LEU A 28 2.67 0.88 3.23
CA LEU A 28 2.00 -0.02 2.30
C LEU A 28 2.25 -1.48 2.71
N ALA A 29 1.19 -2.28 2.70
CA ALA A 29 1.26 -3.71 3.00
C ALA A 29 1.11 -4.56 1.73
N ALA A 30 1.81 -5.68 1.69
CA ALA A 30 1.55 -6.72 0.69
C ALA A 30 0.13 -7.28 0.87
N SER A 31 -0.57 -7.49 -0.25
CA SER A 31 -1.95 -8.01 -0.27
C SER A 31 -2.03 -9.54 -0.23
N GLU A 32 -0.91 -10.21 -0.46
CA GLU A 32 -0.77 -11.65 -0.40
C GLU A 32 0.65 -12.05 0.04
N PRO A 33 0.83 -13.23 0.64
CA PRO A 33 2.16 -13.74 0.96
C PRO A 33 2.97 -13.98 -0.31
N LEU A 34 4.26 -13.64 -0.27
CA LEU A 34 5.23 -14.00 -1.30
C LEU A 34 6.61 -14.23 -0.69
N VAL A 35 7.48 -14.89 -1.46
CA VAL A 35 8.89 -15.08 -1.10
C VAL A 35 9.73 -14.34 -2.13
N VAL A 36 10.71 -13.55 -1.68
CA VAL A 36 11.72 -12.93 -2.56
C VAL A 36 13.04 -13.62 -2.27
N THR A 37 13.61 -14.25 -3.29
CA THR A 37 14.88 -14.99 -3.15
C THR A 37 16.10 -14.05 -3.21
N PRO A 38 17.28 -14.46 -2.71
CA PRO A 38 18.48 -13.63 -2.79
C PRO A 38 18.83 -13.23 -4.23
N GLY A 39 18.97 -11.93 -4.49
CA GLY A 39 19.28 -11.37 -5.81
C GLY A 39 18.07 -11.16 -6.72
N GLU A 40 16.88 -11.56 -6.28
CA GLU A 40 15.63 -11.39 -7.04
C GLU A 40 15.04 -9.98 -6.85
N VAL A 41 14.43 -9.45 -7.92
CA VAL A 41 13.57 -8.28 -7.86
C VAL A 41 12.15 -8.71 -8.21
N ALA A 42 11.23 -8.53 -7.28
CA ALA A 42 9.84 -8.94 -7.43
C ALA A 42 8.89 -7.73 -7.38
N LEU A 43 7.80 -7.82 -8.16
CA LEU A 43 6.68 -6.88 -8.03
C LEU A 43 5.74 -7.35 -6.91
N VAL A 44 5.69 -6.59 -5.81
CA VAL A 44 4.86 -6.91 -4.65
C VAL A 44 3.50 -6.23 -4.77
N PRO A 45 2.38 -6.99 -4.88
CA PRO A 45 1.06 -6.39 -5.05
C PRO A 45 0.51 -5.87 -3.72
N THR A 46 0.10 -4.60 -3.71
CA THR A 46 -0.54 -3.95 -2.55
C THR A 46 -2.06 -4.14 -2.52
N GLY A 47 -2.67 -4.49 -3.65
CA GLY A 47 -4.12 -4.62 -3.78
C GLY A 47 -4.87 -3.28 -3.71
N LEU A 48 -4.19 -2.16 -3.92
CA LEU A 48 -4.74 -0.81 -3.87
C LEU A 48 -4.63 -0.08 -5.21
N VAL A 49 -5.61 0.76 -5.51
CA VAL A 49 -5.51 1.82 -6.53
C VAL A 49 -5.51 3.16 -5.83
N ILE A 50 -4.55 4.00 -6.19
CA ILE A 50 -4.41 5.36 -5.67
C ILE A 50 -4.69 6.32 -6.81
N ALA A 51 -5.58 7.29 -6.58
CA ALA A 51 -5.91 8.32 -7.54
C ALA A 51 -5.96 9.68 -6.85
N LYS A 52 -5.57 10.71 -7.60
CA LYS A 52 -5.79 12.09 -7.20
C LYS A 52 -7.29 12.41 -7.30
N CYS A 53 -7.78 13.27 -6.41
CA CYS A 53 -9.12 13.83 -6.51
C CYS A 53 -9.29 14.62 -7.81
#